data_AF-A0A7S2ELS1-F1
#
_entry.id   AF-A0A7S2ELS1-F1
#
_cell.length_a   1.000
_cell.length_b   1.000
_cell.length_c   1.000
_cell.angle_alpha   90.00
_cell.angle_beta   90.00
_cell.angle_gamma   90.00
#
_symmetry.space_group_name_H-M   'P 1'
#
loop_
_entity.id
_entity.type
_entity.pdbx_description
1 polymer ?
#
loop_
_entity_poly.entity_id
_entity_poly.type
_entity_poly.pdbx_seq_one_letter_code
_entity_poly.pdbx_strand_id
1 'polypeptide(L)'
;KMFLDDFEAERIVPDDEIKEQVASMNPYGEWVEQGMIDLEEWASESGKKPVTMDFSQTNRRLNMFGYSTERLEMLLLPMSIVGKEALGSMGNDAALAVLSEQPRQVNDYFKQLFAQVTNPPIDPIREEIVMSLVCPVGPEGN
;
A
#
# COMPACT_ATOMS: atom_id res chain seq x y z
N LYS A 1 15.20 6.41 -18.04
CA LYS A 1 16.19 6.65 -19.11
C LYS A 1 15.53 7.49 -20.18
N MET A 2 16.15 8.59 -20.57
CA MET A 2 15.69 9.52 -21.58
C MET A 2 16.89 10.12 -22.34
N PHE A 3 16.61 10.82 -23.43
CA PHE A 3 17.55 11.69 -24.11
C PHE A 3 16.78 12.89 -24.65
N LEU A 4 17.47 14.00 -24.90
CA LEU A 4 16.89 15.23 -25.42
C LEU A 4 17.64 15.60 -26.71
N ASP A 5 16.90 15.91 -27.76
CA ASP A 5 17.44 16.55 -28.95
C ASP A 5 17.34 18.06 -28.76
N ASP A 6 18.46 18.71 -28.46
CA ASP A 6 18.52 20.14 -28.16
C ASP A 6 18.92 20.91 -29.43
N PHE A 7 17.96 21.63 -30.01
CA PHE A 7 18.14 22.41 -31.22
C PHE A 7 18.97 23.69 -31.01
N GLU A 8 19.03 24.23 -29.78
CA GLU A 8 19.82 25.43 -29.50
C GLU A 8 21.29 25.06 -29.26
N ALA A 9 21.53 23.95 -28.57
CA ALA A 9 22.88 23.40 -28.36
C ALA A 9 23.37 22.53 -29.54
N GLU A 10 22.53 22.33 -30.56
CA GLU A 10 22.76 21.50 -31.75
C GLU A 10 23.31 20.09 -31.42
N ARG A 11 22.82 19.46 -30.35
CA ARG A 11 23.31 18.15 -29.90
C ARG A 11 22.25 17.32 -29.18
N ILE A 12 22.50 16.02 -29.11
CA ILE A 12 21.75 15.10 -28.26
C ILE A 12 22.33 15.13 -26.84
N VAL A 13 21.49 15.43 -25.86
CA VAL A 13 21.82 15.42 -24.43
C VAL A 13 21.45 14.05 -23.82
N PRO A 14 22.39 13.35 -23.15
CA PRO A 14 22.15 12.05 -22.54
C PRO A 14 21.35 12.11 -21.23
N ASP A 15 20.77 10.97 -20.81
CA ASP A 15 19.94 10.79 -19.61
C ASP A 15 20.54 11.40 -18.33
N ASP A 16 21.81 11.14 -18.07
CA ASP A 16 22.48 11.54 -16.83
C ASP A 16 22.68 13.05 -16.77
N GLU A 17 23.01 13.68 -17.89
CA GLU A 17 23.20 15.13 -17.98
C GLU A 17 21.87 15.87 -17.76
N ILE A 18 20.78 15.36 -18.36
CA ILE A 18 19.42 15.92 -18.17
C ILE A 18 19.04 15.87 -16.69
N LYS A 19 19.25 14.72 -16.04
CA LYS A 19 18.89 14.55 -14.62
C LYS A 19 19.76 15.40 -13.71
N GLU A 20 21.06 15.49 -13.97
CA GLU A 20 21.99 16.31 -13.18
C GLU A 20 21.60 17.80 -13.27
N GLN A 21 21.28 18.28 -14.47
CA GLN A 21 20.80 19.64 -14.67
C GLN A 21 19.53 19.91 -13.87
N VAL A 22 18.54 19.01 -13.91
CA VAL A 22 17.28 19.17 -13.17
C VAL A 22 17.49 19.07 -11.66
N ALA A 23 18.29 18.09 -11.20
CA ALA A 23 18.55 17.85 -9.78
C ALA A 23 19.35 18.99 -9.14
N SER A 24 20.15 19.73 -9.91
CA SER A 24 20.93 20.87 -9.42
C SER A 24 20.19 22.21 -9.48
N MET A 25 18.98 22.28 -10.04
CA MET A 25 18.22 23.54 -10.13
C MET A 25 17.86 24.12 -8.75
N ASN A 26 17.66 23.26 -7.75
CA ASN A 26 17.28 23.64 -6.40
C ASN A 26 17.93 22.67 -5.38
N PRO A 27 18.07 23.06 -4.10
CA PRO A 27 18.64 22.20 -3.06
C PRO A 27 17.59 21.18 -2.55
N TYR A 28 17.11 20.29 -3.45
CA TYR A 28 16.05 19.32 -3.10
C TYR A 28 16.41 18.43 -1.91
N GLY A 29 17.70 18.05 -1.77
CA GLY A 29 18.18 17.27 -0.63
C GLY A 29 17.95 17.98 0.71
N GLU A 30 18.33 19.26 0.79
CA GLU A 30 18.12 20.07 2.00
C GLU A 30 16.63 20.23 2.33
N TRP A 31 15.79 20.40 1.31
CA TRP A 31 14.34 20.52 1.51
C TRP A 31 13.71 19.24 2.06
N VAL A 32 14.16 18.07 1.58
CA VAL A 32 13.69 16.77 2.10
C VAL A 32 14.17 16.57 3.53
N GLU A 33 15.46 16.83 3.82
CA GLU A 33 16.04 16.68 5.16
C GLU A 33 15.36 17.59 6.20
N GLN A 34 15.01 18.82 5.81
CA GLN A 34 14.38 19.78 6.72
C GLN A 34 12.85 19.60 6.82
N GLY A 35 12.22 19.09 5.76
CA GLY A 35 10.76 19.09 5.59
C GLY A 35 10.08 17.74 5.84
N MET A 36 10.80 16.62 5.76
CA MET A 36 10.26 15.29 6.04
C MET A 36 10.61 14.82 7.44
N ILE A 37 9.66 14.16 8.08
CA ILE A 37 9.85 13.49 9.37
C ILE A 37 9.60 12.00 9.14
N ASP A 38 10.55 11.17 9.54
CA ASP A 38 10.35 9.73 9.54
C ASP A 38 9.44 9.32 10.72
N LEU A 39 8.31 8.69 10.39
CA LEU A 39 7.29 8.33 11.38
C LEU A 39 7.77 7.19 12.30
N GLU A 40 8.62 6.28 11.81
CA GLU A 40 9.13 5.17 12.59
C GLU A 40 10.13 5.68 13.65
N GLU A 41 11.02 6.58 13.25
CA GLU A 41 11.94 7.27 14.16
C GLU A 41 11.15 8.02 15.24
N TRP A 42 10.17 8.84 14.85
CA TRP A 42 9.34 9.59 15.79
C TRP A 42 8.51 8.69 16.73
N ALA A 43 7.94 7.59 16.21
CA ALA A 43 7.13 6.67 17.01
C ALA A 43 7.98 5.86 18.00
N SER A 44 9.25 5.63 17.70
CA SER A 44 10.18 4.93 18.60
C SER A 44 10.46 5.72 19.89
N GLU A 45 10.47 7.05 19.81
CA GLU A 45 10.62 7.96 20.96
C GLU A 45 9.34 8.02 21.81
N SER A 46 8.19 7.86 21.16
CA SER A 46 6.87 7.85 21.78
C SER A 46 6.55 6.47 22.37
N GLY A 47 7.09 6.19 23.56
CA GLY A 47 6.95 4.88 24.23
C GLY A 47 5.56 4.23 24.12
N LYS A 48 5.53 2.97 23.68
CA LYS A 48 4.29 2.20 23.47
C LYS A 48 3.56 1.98 24.79
N LYS A 49 2.35 2.52 24.93
CA LYS A 49 1.48 2.17 26.06
C LYS A 49 0.88 0.77 25.83
N PRO A 50 0.97 -0.16 26.80
CA PRO A 50 0.30 -1.43 26.68
C PRO A 50 -1.21 -1.22 26.64
N VAL A 51 -1.86 -1.78 25.62
CA VAL A 51 -3.32 -1.78 25.53
C VAL A 51 -3.83 -2.93 26.38
N THR A 52 -4.58 -2.62 27.44
CA THR A 52 -5.34 -3.63 28.18
C THR A 52 -6.61 -3.97 27.39
N MET A 53 -6.76 -5.23 27.00
CA MET A 53 -7.93 -5.72 26.29
C MET A 53 -8.85 -6.50 27.23
N ASP A 54 -10.09 -6.04 27.36
CA ASP A 54 -11.18 -6.79 28.01
C ASP A 54 -11.81 -7.73 26.97
N PHE A 55 -11.72 -9.04 27.23
CA PHE A 55 -12.21 -10.09 26.34
C PHE A 55 -13.69 -9.95 25.98
N SER A 56 -14.53 -9.54 26.95
CA SER A 56 -15.97 -9.38 26.72
C SER A 56 -16.25 -8.25 25.73
N GLN A 57 -15.57 -7.11 25.91
CA GLN A 57 -15.70 -5.96 25.01
C GLN A 57 -15.12 -6.24 23.63
N THR A 58 -13.98 -6.94 23.54
CA THR A 58 -13.36 -7.31 22.28
C THR A 58 -14.28 -8.22 21.45
N ASN A 59 -14.85 -9.27 22.05
CA ASN A 59 -15.77 -10.16 21.34
C ASN A 59 -17.02 -9.44 20.84
N ARG A 60 -17.58 -8.53 21.64
CA ARG A 60 -18.71 -7.71 21.21
C ARG A 60 -18.36 -6.83 20.00
N ARG A 61 -17.16 -6.22 19.99
CA ARG A 61 -16.67 -5.42 18.85
C ARG A 61 -16.46 -6.28 17.61
N LEU A 62 -15.82 -7.43 17.74
CA LEU A 62 -15.60 -8.37 16.63
C LEU A 62 -16.94 -8.76 15.96
N ASN A 63 -17.93 -9.14 16.76
CA ASN A 63 -19.27 -9.46 16.25
C ASN A 63 -19.95 -8.25 15.58
N MET A 64 -19.84 -7.05 16.17
CA MET A 64 -20.40 -5.82 15.58
C MET A 64 -19.79 -5.48 14.22
N PHE A 65 -18.49 -5.74 14.03
CA PHE A 65 -17.80 -5.59 12.75
C PHE A 65 -17.90 -6.83 11.86
N GLY A 66 -18.75 -7.81 12.19
CA GLY A 66 -19.01 -9.00 11.37
C GLY A 66 -17.80 -9.91 11.17
N TYR A 67 -16.90 -9.97 12.16
CA TYR A 67 -15.90 -11.03 12.24
C TYR A 67 -16.58 -12.32 12.69
N SER A 68 -16.35 -13.40 11.96
CA SER A 68 -16.75 -14.75 12.35
C SER A 68 -15.52 -15.54 12.81
N THR A 69 -15.76 -16.59 13.61
CA THR A 69 -14.71 -17.54 14.01
C THR A 69 -13.97 -18.09 12.79
N GLU A 70 -14.72 -18.44 11.74
CA GLU A 70 -14.18 -18.90 10.47
C GLU A 70 -13.22 -17.89 9.83
N ARG A 71 -13.59 -16.61 9.74
CA ARG A 71 -12.71 -15.56 9.19
C ARG A 71 -11.45 -15.38 10.04
N LEU A 72 -11.56 -15.45 11.36
CA LEU A 72 -10.42 -15.32 12.26
C LEU A 72 -9.45 -16.50 12.10
N GLU A 73 -9.97 -17.73 12.09
CA GLU A 73 -9.16 -18.95 11.99
C GLU A 73 -8.59 -19.16 10.58
N MET A 74 -9.38 -18.91 9.53
CA MET A 74 -8.97 -19.19 8.16
C MET A 74 -8.18 -18.05 7.52
N LEU A 75 -8.41 -16.79 7.90
CA LEU A 75 -7.75 -15.64 7.25
C LEU A 75 -6.73 -14.97 8.18
N LEU A 76 -7.15 -14.58 9.39
CA LEU A 76 -6.31 -13.77 10.27
C LEU A 76 -5.20 -14.59 10.94
N LEU A 77 -5.50 -15.80 11.39
CA LEU A 77 -4.56 -16.66 12.09
C LEU A 77 -3.33 -17.03 11.22
N PRO A 78 -3.47 -17.44 9.94
CA PRO A 78 -2.33 -17.68 9.07
C PRO A 78 -1.45 -16.44 8.86
N MET A 79 -2.05 -15.25 8.69
CA MET A 79 -1.29 -14.00 8.58
C MET A 79 -0.47 -13.72 9.83
N SER A 80 -1.01 -14.00 11.01
CA SER A 80 -0.30 -13.76 12.27
C SER A 80 0.85 -14.74 12.56
N ILE A 81 0.71 -15.99 12.13
CA ILE A 81 1.70 -17.05 12.42
C ILE A 81 2.77 -17.14 11.33
N VAL A 82 2.35 -17.10 10.06
CA VAL A 82 3.22 -17.36 8.90
C VAL A 82 3.69 -16.06 8.24
N GLY A 83 3.01 -14.93 8.49
CA GLY A 83 3.29 -13.66 7.83
C GLY A 83 2.86 -13.64 6.35
N LYS A 84 1.96 -14.54 5.94
CA LYS A 84 1.43 -14.65 4.58
C LYS A 84 -0.09 -14.71 4.61
N GLU A 85 -0.72 -14.24 3.53
CA GLU A 85 -2.15 -14.39 3.35
C GLU A 85 -2.56 -15.87 3.26
N ALA A 86 -3.82 -16.14 3.60
CA ALA A 86 -4.38 -17.48 3.54
C ALA A 86 -4.58 -17.93 2.10
N LEU A 87 -4.10 -19.14 1.77
CA LEU A 87 -4.34 -19.76 0.47
C LEU A 87 -5.56 -20.68 0.53
N GLY A 88 -6.41 -20.57 -0.49
CA GLY A 88 -7.60 -21.41 -0.68
C GLY A 88 -7.61 -22.05 -2.07
N SER A 89 -8.61 -22.89 -2.31
CA SER A 89 -8.87 -23.50 -3.63
C SER A 89 -10.36 -23.47 -3.93
N MET A 90 -10.73 -23.81 -5.18
CA MET A 90 -12.09 -23.70 -5.74
C MET A 90 -12.54 -22.26 -5.98
N GLY A 91 -13.65 -22.11 -6.72
CA GLY A 91 -14.28 -20.81 -6.96
C GLY A 91 -15.13 -20.36 -5.78
N ASN A 92 -15.48 -19.08 -5.75
CA ASN A 92 -16.43 -18.53 -4.79
C ASN A 92 -17.87 -18.84 -5.25
N ASP A 93 -18.54 -19.75 -4.56
CA ASP A 93 -19.93 -20.15 -4.80
C ASP A 93 -20.95 -19.33 -3.99
N ALA A 94 -20.48 -18.41 -3.15
CA ALA A 94 -21.37 -17.54 -2.39
C ALA A 94 -22.12 -16.58 -3.32
N ALA A 95 -23.37 -16.29 -2.95
CA ALA A 95 -24.17 -15.26 -3.61
C ALA A 95 -23.43 -13.91 -3.65
N LEU A 96 -23.64 -13.14 -4.72
CA LEU A 96 -23.17 -11.76 -4.79
C LEU A 96 -23.67 -10.97 -3.58
N ALA A 97 -22.87 -10.03 -3.09
CA ALA A 97 -23.16 -9.34 -1.83
C ALA A 97 -24.56 -8.71 -1.80
N VAL A 98 -25.00 -8.13 -2.92
CA VAL A 98 -26.33 -7.53 -3.10
C VAL A 98 -27.50 -8.53 -3.09
N LEU A 99 -27.24 -9.80 -3.39
CA LEU A 99 -28.24 -10.87 -3.42
C LEU A 99 -28.20 -11.75 -2.15
N SER A 100 -27.26 -11.48 -1.24
CA SER A 100 -27.07 -12.26 -0.04
C SER A 100 -28.16 -11.98 0.99
N GLU A 101 -28.76 -13.03 1.54
CA GLU A 101 -29.67 -12.93 2.70
C GLU A 101 -28.91 -12.64 4.00
N GLN A 102 -27.62 -12.97 4.04
CA GLN A 102 -26.73 -12.70 5.18
C GLN A 102 -26.13 -11.29 5.07
N PRO A 103 -25.88 -10.61 6.20
CA PRO A 103 -25.22 -9.30 6.20
C PRO A 103 -23.80 -9.42 5.63
N ARG A 104 -23.49 -8.56 4.66
CA ARG A 104 -22.19 -8.49 3.99
C ARG A 104 -21.44 -7.21 4.35
N GLN A 105 -20.12 -7.29 4.32
CA GLN A 105 -19.27 -6.15 4.62
C GLN A 105 -19.23 -5.20 3.42
N VAL A 106 -18.92 -3.92 3.66
CA VAL A 106 -18.87 -2.91 2.59
C VAL A 106 -17.83 -3.28 1.53
N ASN A 107 -16.70 -3.85 1.92
CA ASN A 107 -15.65 -4.30 1.01
C ASN A 107 -16.11 -5.45 0.08
N ASP A 108 -17.10 -6.27 0.45
CA ASP A 108 -17.62 -7.36 -0.41
C ASP A 108 -18.27 -6.83 -1.71
N TYR A 109 -18.70 -5.56 -1.71
CA TYR A 109 -19.31 -4.88 -2.86
C TYR A 109 -18.27 -4.30 -3.84
N PHE A 110 -17.03 -4.08 -3.40
CA PHE A 110 -15.97 -3.57 -4.26
C PHE A 110 -15.20 -4.75 -4.86
N LYS A 111 -15.06 -4.77 -6.18
CA LYS A 111 -14.27 -5.77 -6.89
C LYS A 111 -12.96 -5.14 -7.34
N GLN A 112 -11.85 -5.82 -7.04
CA GLN A 112 -10.53 -5.39 -7.49
C GLN A 112 -10.49 -5.50 -9.01
N LEU A 113 -10.19 -4.38 -9.65
CA LEU A 113 -9.94 -4.36 -11.09
C LEU A 113 -8.54 -4.90 -11.35
N PHE A 114 -8.36 -5.52 -12.51
CA PHE A 114 -7.06 -6.01 -12.95
C PHE A 114 -6.88 -5.74 -14.43
N ALA A 115 -5.63 -5.56 -14.83
CA ALA A 115 -5.28 -5.30 -16.21
C ALA A 115 -5.34 -6.60 -17.03
N GLN A 116 -5.88 -6.49 -18.26
CA GLN A 116 -5.90 -7.57 -19.24
C GLN A 116 -5.61 -6.97 -20.62
N VAL A 117 -4.69 -7.58 -21.37
CA VAL A 117 -4.32 -7.23 -22.76
C VAL A 117 -3.73 -5.83 -22.95
N THR A 118 -4.40 -4.77 -22.49
CA THR A 118 -4.04 -3.37 -22.69
C THR A 118 -2.73 -2.97 -22.01
N ASN A 119 -2.46 -3.54 -20.85
CA ASN A 119 -1.24 -3.32 -20.09
C ASN A 119 -0.94 -4.56 -19.22
N PRO A 120 0.34 -4.93 -19.06
CA PRO A 120 0.72 -6.10 -18.27
C PRO A 120 0.61 -5.83 -16.75
N PRO A 121 0.26 -6.84 -15.93
CA PRO A 121 0.45 -6.77 -14.48
C PRO A 121 1.94 -6.87 -14.12
N ILE A 122 2.32 -6.30 -12.98
CA ILE A 122 3.68 -6.38 -12.40
C ILE A 122 3.75 -7.61 -11.47
N ASP A 123 4.88 -8.30 -11.43
CA ASP A 123 5.15 -9.38 -10.45
C ASP A 123 5.55 -8.75 -9.10
N PRO A 124 4.69 -8.79 -8.06
CA PRO A 124 4.94 -8.10 -6.80
C PRO A 124 6.08 -8.73 -5.97
N ILE A 125 6.57 -9.92 -6.34
CA ILE A 125 7.65 -10.62 -5.63
C ILE A 125 8.97 -10.44 -6.38
N ARG A 126 8.97 -10.65 -7.70
CA ARG A 126 10.21 -10.58 -8.50
C ARG A 126 10.60 -9.16 -8.88
N GLU A 127 9.63 -8.26 -8.99
CA GLU A 127 9.82 -6.87 -9.38
C GLU A 127 9.49 -5.90 -8.24
N GLU A 128 9.62 -6.35 -6.98
CA GLU A 128 9.33 -5.55 -5.78
C GLU A 128 10.08 -4.20 -5.78
N ILE A 129 11.31 -4.15 -6.28
CA ILE A 129 12.16 -2.95 -6.28
C ILE A 129 11.59 -1.76 -7.08
N VAL A 130 10.67 -2.01 -8.01
CA VAL A 130 10.01 -0.93 -8.78
C VAL A 130 8.67 -0.50 -8.18
N MET A 131 8.25 -1.12 -7.07
CA MET A 131 7.03 -0.80 -6.33
C MET A 131 7.36 -0.10 -5.00
N SER A 132 6.43 0.68 -4.46
CA SER A 132 6.59 1.34 -3.15
C SER A 132 5.24 1.50 -2.46
N LEU A 133 5.24 1.32 -1.13
CA LEU A 133 4.11 1.61 -0.24
C LEU A 133 4.30 2.90 0.56
N VAL A 134 5.37 3.66 0.30
CA VAL A 134 5.66 4.92 1.00
C VAL A 134 4.52 5.91 0.72
N CYS A 135 3.95 6.44 1.80
CA CYS A 135 2.85 7.39 1.74
C CYS A 135 3.19 8.60 2.63
N PRO A 136 3.60 9.74 2.04
CA PRO A 136 3.81 10.96 2.80
C PRO A 136 2.45 11.48 3.30
N VAL A 137 2.43 11.96 4.55
CA VAL A 137 1.22 12.52 5.18
C VAL A 137 1.48 13.97 5.52
N GLY A 138 0.69 14.88 4.97
CA GLY A 138 0.84 16.32 5.19
C GLY A 138 0.06 17.14 4.17
N PRO A 139 0.10 18.48 4.28
CA PRO A 139 -0.45 19.33 3.24
C PRO A 139 0.34 19.14 1.93
N GLU A 140 -0.39 19.01 0.82
CA GLU A 140 0.23 19.13 -0.50
C GLU A 140 0.58 20.62 -0.73
N GLY A 141 1.85 20.90 -0.99
CA GLY A 141 2.32 22.22 -1.41
C GLY A 141 1.91 22.55 -2.84
N ASN A 142 2.28 23.75 -3.29
CA ASN A 142 2.15 24.17 -4.69
C ASN A 142 3.28 23.61 -5.55
#